data_AF-A0A965B6H7-F1
#
_entry.id   AF-A0A965B6H7-F1
#
_cell.length_a   1.000
_cell.length_b   1.000
_cell.length_c   1.000
_cell.angle_alpha   90.00
_cell.angle_beta   90.00
_cell.angle_gamma   90.00
#
_symmetry.space_group_name_H-M   'P 1'
#
loop_
_entity.id
_entity.type
_entity.pdbx_description
1 polymer ?
#
loop_
_entity_poly.entity_id
_entity_poly.type
_entity_poly.pdbx_seq_one_letter_code
_entity_poly.pdbx_strand_id
1 'polypeptide(L)'
;VGLTTTTGTFRYSGSVSSTTARVITMAGSTGGAVIDASGAGALVFTSGTSVATVAGNKTLTLTGSSMAANSIGMITQQLSSTTSLVKTGPGLWTLTGASTYSGTTAILDGTIVVGVNTLPSSGAFGTLSAAPTLGDASNGVSGTAAMLLAQNVTFTKWLMVPASGTGSTQRVVIGGANTSGTAAFSDANSFIFAGRDLTLQAATSGTVEFRNKWNNAAGDYYPTVNMTVGSAGNLGTVLLTNDLSTTGTVAVNFGRLHVAGALGQFQFASRVVVDGNGAELKYNADTPMSRPLSLLQGILSGTGTISADGGVTVGTSAILSPGNSPGIQPFTTGLTWASGGTYLWEINNW
;
A
#
# COMPACT_ATOMS: atom_id res chain seq x y z
N VAL A 1 16.90 23.76 11.61
CA VAL A 1 17.74 22.57 11.88
C VAL A 1 18.76 22.47 10.77
N GLY A 2 20.00 22.09 11.08
CA GLY A 2 21.11 22.07 10.12
C GLY A 2 21.71 23.47 9.89
N LEU A 3 23.03 23.58 10.10
CA LEU A 3 23.83 24.77 9.84
C LEU A 3 24.96 24.34 8.90
N THR A 4 25.24 25.13 7.86
CA THR A 4 26.30 24.87 6.88
C THR A 4 26.18 23.51 6.16
N THR A 5 27.09 22.56 6.37
CA THR A 5 27.11 21.24 5.72
C THR A 5 26.59 20.12 6.63
N THR A 6 26.29 20.41 7.90
CA THR A 6 25.90 19.39 8.90
C THR A 6 24.39 19.21 8.98
N THR A 7 23.95 17.96 8.96
CA THR A 7 22.55 17.59 9.22
C THR A 7 22.20 17.83 10.69
N GLY A 8 21.10 18.56 10.95
CA GLY A 8 20.61 18.79 12.31
C GLY A 8 19.40 17.92 12.66
N THR A 9 19.27 17.54 13.93
CA THR A 9 18.17 16.70 14.42
C THR A 9 17.26 17.46 15.37
N PHE A 10 15.94 17.43 15.09
CA PHE A 10 14.89 17.78 16.03
C PHE A 10 14.29 16.48 16.59
N ARG A 11 14.37 16.28 17.91
CA ARG A 11 13.82 15.09 18.56
C ARG A 11 12.67 15.46 19.50
N TYR A 12 11.55 14.78 19.30
CA TYR A 12 10.37 14.88 20.14
C TYR A 12 10.15 13.56 20.88
N SER A 13 10.04 13.64 22.21
CA SER A 13 9.88 12.50 23.13
C SER A 13 8.74 12.73 24.14
N GLY A 14 7.83 13.66 23.85
CA GLY A 14 6.73 14.02 24.76
C GLY A 14 5.67 12.94 24.89
N SER A 15 5.03 12.86 26.06
CA SER A 15 3.90 11.95 26.32
C SER A 15 2.54 12.47 25.82
N VAL A 16 2.43 13.78 25.58
CA VAL A 16 1.19 14.45 25.13
C VAL A 16 1.41 15.12 23.79
N SER A 17 0.40 15.06 22.91
CA SER A 17 0.49 15.59 21.55
C SER A 17 0.90 17.07 21.53
N SER A 18 1.80 17.41 20.61
CA SER A 18 2.32 18.75 20.40
C SER A 18 2.05 19.19 18.97
N THR A 19 1.37 20.33 18.84
CA THR A 19 1.00 20.93 17.56
C THR A 19 1.72 22.26 17.38
N THR A 20 2.29 22.51 16.20
CA THR A 20 2.93 23.78 15.89
C THR A 20 2.75 24.21 14.44
N ALA A 21 2.58 25.51 14.24
CA ALA A 21 2.64 26.16 12.93
C ALA A 21 4.03 26.75 12.64
N ARG A 22 5.05 26.31 13.39
CA ARG A 22 6.43 26.72 13.15
C ARG A 22 6.98 26.00 11.93
N VAL A 23 7.55 26.79 11.04
CA VAL A 23 8.28 26.32 9.87
C VAL A 23 9.62 25.71 10.30
N ILE A 24 9.94 24.54 9.74
CA ILE A 24 11.28 23.97 9.85
C ILE A 24 12.11 24.46 8.66
N THR A 25 13.18 25.20 8.95
CA THR A 25 14.15 25.69 7.96
C THR A 25 15.41 24.82 7.98
N MET A 26 15.84 24.38 6.79
CA MET A 26 17.13 23.73 6.55
C MET A 26 18.14 24.77 6.06
N ALA A 27 18.79 25.48 6.99
CA ALA A 27 19.49 26.73 6.68
C ALA A 27 20.89 26.56 6.03
N GLY A 28 21.43 25.34 6.00
CA GLY A 28 22.74 25.04 5.41
C GLY A 28 22.76 25.09 3.87
N SER A 29 23.89 24.76 3.23
CA SER A 29 23.98 24.53 1.77
C SER A 29 23.77 23.05 1.42
N THR A 30 24.34 22.12 2.20
CA THR A 30 24.16 20.66 2.00
C THR A 30 23.66 19.92 3.25
N GLY A 31 23.73 20.52 4.44
CA GLY A 31 23.18 19.93 5.66
C GLY A 31 21.66 19.77 5.57
N GLY A 32 21.16 18.55 5.77
CA GLY A 32 19.75 18.21 5.80
C GLY A 32 19.09 18.45 7.17
N ALA A 33 17.91 17.87 7.37
CA ALA A 33 17.25 17.83 8.68
C ALA A 33 16.74 16.42 9.00
N VAL A 34 16.82 16.04 10.26
CA VAL A 34 16.15 14.85 10.81
C VAL A 34 15.07 15.32 11.78
N ILE A 35 13.86 14.80 11.62
CA ILE A 35 12.74 14.98 12.55
C ILE A 35 12.44 13.61 13.13
N ASP A 36 12.70 13.45 14.43
CA ASP A 36 12.54 12.20 15.16
C ASP A 36 11.35 12.32 16.12
N ALA A 37 10.24 11.63 15.78
CA ALA A 37 9.08 11.49 16.64
C ALA A 37 9.11 10.14 17.37
N SER A 38 9.65 10.14 18.59
CA SER A 38 9.75 8.96 19.46
C SER A 38 8.98 9.14 20.78
N GLY A 39 8.11 10.15 20.85
CA GLY A 39 7.18 10.37 21.98
C GLY A 39 5.88 9.56 21.83
N ALA A 40 5.15 9.40 22.93
CA ALA A 40 3.83 8.78 22.91
C ALA A 40 2.75 9.72 22.34
N GLY A 41 2.90 11.03 22.54
CA GLY A 41 2.05 12.03 21.92
C GLY A 41 2.33 12.18 20.42
N ALA A 42 1.37 12.71 19.66
CA ALA A 42 1.61 13.04 18.25
C ALA A 42 2.41 14.34 18.11
N LEU A 43 3.39 14.36 17.21
CA LEU A 43 4.05 15.58 16.76
C LEU A 43 3.40 16.06 15.44
N VAL A 44 2.76 17.23 15.48
CA VAL A 44 1.96 17.75 14.38
C VAL A 44 2.52 19.11 13.92
N PHE A 45 3.05 19.16 12.70
CA PHE A 45 3.36 20.41 12.00
C PHE A 45 2.20 20.80 11.09
N THR A 46 1.44 21.83 11.48
CA THR A 46 0.25 22.29 10.73
C THR A 46 0.61 23.19 9.56
N SER A 47 1.68 23.97 9.70
CA SER A 47 2.36 24.59 8.57
C SER A 47 3.27 23.56 7.92
N GLY A 48 3.42 23.64 6.60
CA GLY A 48 4.47 22.91 5.90
C GLY A 48 5.89 23.24 6.41
N THR A 49 6.87 22.46 5.97
CA THR A 49 8.30 22.82 6.07
C THR A 49 8.68 23.69 4.89
N SER A 50 9.38 24.80 5.14
CA SER A 50 9.77 25.73 4.08
C SER A 50 11.28 25.86 3.93
N VAL A 51 11.71 25.65 2.68
CA VAL A 51 12.79 26.30 1.93
C VAL A 51 14.17 26.35 2.60
N ALA A 52 15.13 25.68 1.96
CA ALA A 52 16.54 26.00 2.08
C ALA A 52 16.76 27.50 1.82
N THR A 53 17.21 28.27 2.81
CA THR A 53 17.55 29.70 2.60
C THR A 53 18.82 29.88 1.77
N VAL A 54 19.57 28.81 1.57
CA VAL A 54 20.83 28.76 0.81
C VAL A 54 20.74 27.62 -0.21
N ALA A 55 21.23 27.88 -1.43
CA ALA A 55 21.25 26.89 -2.50
C ALA A 55 22.04 25.62 -2.11
N GLY A 56 21.58 24.49 -2.62
CA GLY A 56 22.22 23.19 -2.47
C GLY A 56 21.25 22.07 -2.12
N ASN A 57 21.61 20.84 -2.50
CA ASN A 57 20.76 19.67 -2.37
C ASN A 57 20.64 19.24 -0.90
N LYS A 58 19.43 18.83 -0.48
CA LYS A 58 19.13 18.48 0.91
C LYS A 58 18.26 17.26 1.03
N THR A 59 18.35 16.64 2.20
CA THR A 59 17.45 15.56 2.60
C THR A 59 16.75 15.92 3.89
N LEU A 60 15.42 15.86 3.86
CA LEU A 60 14.59 15.81 5.05
C LEU A 60 14.37 14.33 5.41
N THR A 61 14.77 13.94 6.61
CA THR A 61 14.54 12.61 7.15
C THR A 61 13.45 12.67 8.21
N LEU A 62 12.35 11.95 7.98
CA LEU A 62 11.35 11.65 9.01
C LEU A 62 11.71 10.31 9.66
N THR A 63 11.76 10.27 10.99
CA THR A 63 12.10 9.06 11.73
C THR A 63 11.38 8.99 13.08
N GLY A 64 11.74 7.98 13.87
CA GLY A 64 11.25 7.75 15.21
C GLY A 64 10.40 6.50 15.34
N SER A 65 10.09 6.14 16.59
CA SER A 65 9.33 4.93 16.94
C SER A 65 7.84 5.17 17.20
N SER A 66 7.38 6.42 17.15
CA SER A 66 6.00 6.76 17.50
C SER A 66 5.01 6.26 16.45
N MET A 67 3.98 5.55 16.91
CA MET A 67 2.82 5.13 16.11
C MET A 67 1.64 6.11 16.20
N ALA A 68 1.80 7.22 16.94
CA ALA A 68 0.81 8.28 16.99
C ALA A 68 0.64 8.93 15.61
N ALA A 69 -0.42 9.73 15.43
CA ALA A 69 -0.71 10.44 14.19
C ALA A 69 0.25 11.63 13.97
N ASN A 70 1.56 11.38 13.92
CA ASN A 70 2.54 12.39 13.58
C ASN A 70 2.29 12.87 12.16
N SER A 71 2.39 14.17 11.92
CA SER A 71 2.10 14.71 10.61
C SER A 71 2.95 15.91 10.27
N ILE A 72 3.17 16.08 8.98
CA ILE A 72 3.86 17.22 8.41
C ILE A 72 3.08 17.74 7.21
N GLY A 73 2.91 19.06 7.15
CA GLY A 73 2.30 19.72 6.00
C GLY A 73 3.19 19.71 4.76
N MET A 74 2.94 20.63 3.84
CA MET A 74 3.67 20.81 2.58
C MET A 74 5.19 20.87 2.79
N ILE A 75 5.97 20.11 2.01
CA ILE A 75 7.42 20.23 1.97
C ILE A 75 7.83 21.04 0.74
N THR A 76 8.50 22.18 0.93
CA THR A 76 8.94 23.04 -0.18
C THR A 76 10.45 23.08 -0.35
N GLN A 77 10.88 23.54 -1.53
CA GLN A 77 12.28 23.79 -1.85
C GLN A 77 12.50 25.20 -2.42
N GLN A 78 13.76 25.64 -2.47
CA GLN A 78 14.19 26.80 -3.24
C GLN A 78 14.41 26.39 -4.71
N LEU A 79 14.11 27.26 -5.68
CA LEU A 79 14.13 26.90 -7.11
C LEU A 79 15.51 26.40 -7.61
N SER A 80 16.60 26.81 -6.98
CA SER A 80 17.99 26.41 -7.32
C SER A 80 18.49 25.20 -6.50
N SER A 81 17.62 24.53 -5.76
CA SER A 81 17.95 23.43 -4.86
C SER A 81 17.02 22.24 -5.07
N THR A 82 17.50 21.03 -4.79
CA THR A 82 16.63 19.86 -4.66
C THR A 82 16.46 19.50 -3.21
N THR A 83 15.22 19.23 -2.79
CA THR A 83 14.92 18.61 -1.50
C THR A 83 14.45 17.18 -1.73
N SER A 84 15.03 16.22 -1.03
CA SER A 84 14.61 14.82 -1.02
C SER A 84 13.97 14.47 0.32
N LEU A 85 13.05 13.53 0.32
CA LEU A 85 12.39 13.01 1.51
C LEU A 85 12.83 11.57 1.78
N VAL A 86 13.25 11.29 3.01
CA VAL A 86 13.55 9.93 3.46
C VAL A 86 12.73 9.63 4.70
N LYS A 87 12.09 8.46 4.75
CA LYS A 87 11.41 7.94 5.92
C LYS A 87 12.16 6.71 6.43
N THR A 88 12.58 6.75 7.69
CA THR A 88 13.22 5.64 8.43
C THR A 88 12.52 5.40 9.76
N GLY A 89 12.94 4.36 10.49
CA GLY A 89 12.38 3.99 11.79
C GLY A 89 10.95 3.44 11.68
N PRO A 90 10.48 2.70 12.69
CA PRO A 90 9.23 1.94 12.58
C PRO A 90 7.97 2.81 12.69
N GLY A 91 8.10 4.07 13.10
CA GLY A 91 6.96 4.96 13.36
C GLY A 91 6.17 5.38 12.14
N LEU A 92 5.05 6.05 12.38
CA LEU A 92 4.10 6.54 11.39
C LEU A 92 4.23 8.05 11.19
N TRP A 93 4.18 8.49 9.94
CA TRP A 93 4.08 9.90 9.55
C TRP A 93 3.03 10.11 8.47
N THR A 94 2.21 11.15 8.61
CA THR A 94 1.21 11.56 7.60
C THR A 94 1.68 12.80 6.85
N LEU A 95 1.68 12.76 5.52
CA LEU A 95 1.92 13.93 4.66
C LEU A 95 0.59 14.62 4.36
N THR A 96 0.32 15.75 5.00
CA THR A 96 -1.00 16.42 4.97
C THR A 96 -1.09 17.57 3.97
N GLY A 97 0.01 17.91 3.29
CA GLY A 97 0.03 19.00 2.31
C GLY A 97 0.64 18.58 0.97
N ALA A 98 0.23 19.29 -0.10
CA ALA A 98 0.84 19.13 -1.41
C ALA A 98 2.23 19.78 -1.41
N SER A 99 3.26 18.99 -1.66
CA SER A 99 4.66 19.40 -1.62
C SER A 99 5.13 20.00 -2.95
N THR A 100 6.25 20.71 -2.95
CA THR A 100 6.90 21.27 -4.15
C THR A 100 8.36 20.83 -4.31
N TYR A 101 8.84 19.93 -3.45
CA TYR A 101 10.17 19.36 -3.62
C TYR A 101 10.26 18.48 -4.87
N SER A 102 11.44 18.44 -5.47
CA SER A 102 11.73 17.78 -6.75
C SER A 102 12.78 16.67 -6.64
N GLY A 103 13.39 16.49 -5.46
CA GLY A 103 14.31 15.38 -5.18
C GLY A 103 13.58 14.05 -5.01
N THR A 104 14.30 13.02 -4.57
CA THR A 104 13.72 11.67 -4.44
C THR A 104 12.85 11.54 -3.19
N THR A 105 12.00 10.51 -3.17
CA THR A 105 11.30 10.05 -1.96
C THR A 105 11.67 8.60 -1.70
N ALA A 106 12.18 8.28 -0.51
CA ALA A 106 12.49 6.91 -0.10
C ALA A 106 11.81 6.58 1.23
N ILE A 107 10.95 5.56 1.24
CA ILE A 107 10.29 5.03 2.42
C ILE A 107 10.99 3.72 2.77
N LEU A 108 11.99 3.80 3.64
CA LEU A 108 12.89 2.69 3.95
C LEU A 108 12.41 1.84 5.12
N ASP A 109 11.68 2.43 6.07
CA ASP A 109 11.05 1.73 7.20
C ASP A 109 9.88 2.53 7.80
N GLY A 110 8.99 1.85 8.52
CA GLY A 110 7.74 2.36 9.07
C GLY A 110 6.73 2.79 8.01
N THR A 111 5.80 3.66 8.39
CA THR A 111 4.64 4.01 7.57
C THR A 111 4.66 5.48 7.15
N ILE A 112 4.44 5.73 5.86
CA ILE A 112 3.93 7.01 5.36
C ILE A 112 2.44 6.87 5.05
N VAL A 113 1.62 7.75 5.61
CA VAL A 113 0.25 7.98 5.17
C VAL A 113 0.23 9.17 4.22
N VAL A 114 -0.21 8.94 2.98
CA VAL A 114 -0.39 9.97 1.96
C VAL A 114 -1.75 10.64 2.22
N GLY A 115 -1.73 11.86 2.74
CA GLY A 115 -2.92 12.59 3.20
C GLY A 115 -3.59 13.47 2.14
N VAL A 116 -2.95 13.68 1.00
CA VAL A 116 -3.50 14.46 -0.13
C VAL A 116 -3.21 13.73 -1.45
N ASN A 117 -4.05 14.00 -2.47
CA ASN A 117 -3.87 13.43 -3.80
C ASN A 117 -2.45 13.66 -4.34
N THR A 118 -1.96 12.70 -5.11
CA THR A 118 -0.80 12.94 -5.97
C THR A 118 -1.30 13.23 -7.38
N LEU A 119 -0.56 14.05 -8.11
CA LEU A 119 -0.71 14.27 -9.54
C LEU A 119 0.67 14.05 -10.19
N PRO A 120 0.76 13.90 -11.52
CA PRO A 120 2.05 13.72 -12.20
C PRO A 120 3.11 14.74 -11.77
N SER A 121 2.73 16.02 -11.65
CA SER A 121 3.62 17.13 -11.28
C SER A 121 3.29 17.81 -9.94
N SER A 122 2.45 17.23 -9.07
CA SER A 122 2.14 17.84 -7.76
C SER A 122 1.61 16.83 -6.73
N GLY A 123 1.23 17.31 -5.55
CA GLY A 123 0.62 16.51 -4.49
C GLY A 123 1.59 16.14 -3.38
N ALA A 124 1.27 15.11 -2.58
CA ALA A 124 2.02 14.79 -1.36
C ALA A 124 3.54 14.64 -1.57
N PHE A 125 3.93 14.06 -2.72
CA PHE A 125 5.33 13.86 -3.08
C PHE A 125 5.91 14.89 -4.06
N GLY A 126 5.24 16.01 -4.33
CA GLY A 126 5.78 17.10 -5.15
C GLY A 126 6.08 16.76 -6.61
N THR A 127 7.08 17.45 -7.18
CA THR A 127 7.46 17.48 -8.60
C THR A 127 8.60 16.50 -8.90
N LEU A 128 8.53 15.29 -8.32
CA LEU A 128 9.61 14.31 -8.39
C LEU A 128 10.15 14.09 -9.81
N SER A 129 11.47 13.94 -9.92
CA SER A 129 12.12 13.44 -11.13
C SER A 129 12.06 11.90 -11.27
N ALA A 130 11.64 11.18 -10.23
CA ALA A 130 11.58 9.71 -10.19
C ALA A 130 10.44 9.20 -9.30
N ALA A 131 10.01 7.95 -9.50
CA ALA A 131 9.02 7.30 -8.64
C ALA A 131 9.49 7.25 -7.17
N PRO A 132 8.61 7.44 -6.17
CA PRO A 132 8.94 7.12 -4.79
C PRO A 132 9.42 5.66 -4.68
N THR A 133 10.46 5.44 -3.90
CA THR A 133 10.94 4.10 -3.55
C THR A 133 10.33 3.67 -2.23
N LEU A 134 9.79 2.45 -2.17
CA LEU A 134 9.20 1.85 -0.98
C LEU A 134 9.89 0.52 -0.68
N GLY A 135 10.55 0.45 0.47
CA GLY A 135 11.38 -0.68 0.89
C GLY A 135 12.87 -0.39 0.74
N ASP A 136 13.66 -1.03 1.62
CA ASP A 136 15.12 -0.96 1.63
C ASP A 136 15.72 -2.16 0.87
N ALA A 137 16.62 -1.89 -0.07
CA ALA A 137 17.30 -2.90 -0.89
C ALA A 137 18.59 -3.43 -0.24
N SER A 138 18.94 -2.94 0.95
CA SER A 138 20.14 -3.37 1.68
C SER A 138 20.02 -4.79 2.21
N ASN A 139 21.16 -5.47 2.38
CA ASN A 139 21.22 -6.83 2.94
C ASN A 139 20.78 -6.85 4.41
N GLY A 140 20.13 -7.93 4.83
CA GLY A 140 19.79 -8.18 6.24
C GLY A 140 18.76 -7.22 6.86
N VAL A 141 18.04 -6.43 6.06
CA VAL A 141 17.02 -5.50 6.58
C VAL A 141 15.77 -6.25 7.03
N SER A 142 15.19 -5.84 8.15
CA SER A 142 13.93 -6.34 8.69
C SER A 142 12.95 -5.17 8.90
N GLY A 143 11.77 -5.44 9.47
CA GLY A 143 10.77 -4.41 9.74
C GLY A 143 9.71 -4.31 8.66
N THR A 144 9.13 -3.12 8.48
CA THR A 144 8.03 -2.91 7.54
C THR A 144 8.12 -1.53 6.92
N ALA A 145 8.23 -1.47 5.60
CA ALA A 145 8.05 -0.22 4.86
C ALA A 145 6.63 -0.18 4.30
N ALA A 146 5.85 0.84 4.68
CA ALA A 146 4.45 0.97 4.27
C ALA A 146 4.13 2.33 3.67
N MET A 147 3.34 2.31 2.59
CA MET A 147 2.70 3.49 2.02
C MET A 147 1.19 3.29 1.99
N LEU A 148 0.47 4.05 2.81
CA LEU A 148 -0.99 3.97 2.93
C LEU A 148 -1.63 5.27 2.45
N LEU A 149 -2.81 5.19 1.84
CA LEU A 149 -3.57 6.36 1.39
C LEU A 149 -4.62 6.73 2.43
N ALA A 150 -4.76 8.02 2.74
CA ALA A 150 -5.86 8.50 3.56
C ALA A 150 -7.21 8.42 2.82
N GLN A 151 -8.29 8.76 3.51
CA GLN A 151 -9.64 8.74 2.93
C GLN A 151 -9.72 9.63 1.68
N ASN A 152 -10.33 9.08 0.62
CA ASN A 152 -10.56 9.77 -0.66
C ASN A 152 -9.29 10.30 -1.34
N VAL A 153 -8.13 9.73 -0.99
CA VAL A 153 -6.85 10.05 -1.63
C VAL A 153 -6.66 9.15 -2.84
N THR A 154 -6.29 9.77 -3.96
CA THR A 154 -5.86 9.10 -5.17
C THR A 154 -4.35 9.26 -5.36
N PHE A 155 -3.66 8.13 -5.53
CA PHE A 155 -2.27 8.04 -5.92
C PHE A 155 -2.16 7.75 -7.43
N THR A 156 -1.49 8.63 -8.17
CA THR A 156 -1.41 8.67 -9.65
C THR A 156 0.05 8.72 -10.14
N LYS A 157 1.01 8.48 -9.24
CA LYS A 157 2.43 8.43 -9.60
C LYS A 157 2.82 6.97 -9.80
N TRP A 158 3.96 6.77 -10.44
CA TRP A 158 4.61 5.46 -10.39
C TRP A 158 5.12 5.19 -8.98
N LEU A 159 5.23 3.91 -8.60
CA LEU A 159 5.81 3.47 -7.34
C LEU A 159 6.87 2.41 -7.61
N MET A 160 8.07 2.59 -7.08
CA MET A 160 9.15 1.61 -7.17
C MET A 160 9.27 0.83 -5.87
N VAL A 161 9.10 -0.48 -5.92
CA VAL A 161 9.43 -1.40 -4.83
C VAL A 161 10.62 -2.23 -5.29
N PRO A 162 11.85 -1.94 -4.81
CA PRO A 162 13.05 -2.62 -5.28
C PRO A 162 13.10 -4.07 -4.81
N ALA A 163 13.91 -4.90 -5.47
CA ALA A 163 14.21 -6.25 -4.97
C ALA A 163 14.82 -6.20 -3.55
N SER A 164 14.56 -7.22 -2.74
CA SER A 164 15.12 -7.32 -1.40
C SER A 164 16.61 -7.62 -1.45
N GLY A 165 17.36 -7.02 -0.52
CA GLY A 165 18.74 -7.41 -0.28
C GLY A 165 18.81 -8.83 0.28
N THR A 166 19.97 -9.45 0.14
CA THR A 166 20.19 -10.83 0.60
C THR A 166 19.92 -10.93 2.10
N GLY A 167 19.16 -11.95 2.52
CA GLY A 167 18.81 -12.19 3.92
C GLY A 167 17.81 -11.19 4.53
N SER A 168 17.20 -10.32 3.72
CA SER A 168 16.17 -9.40 4.21
C SER A 168 14.83 -10.10 4.44
N THR A 169 14.16 -9.73 5.52
CA THR A 169 12.79 -10.17 5.88
C THR A 169 11.81 -9.00 5.94
N GLN A 170 12.22 -7.84 5.41
CA GLN A 170 11.39 -6.64 5.44
C GLN A 170 10.13 -6.84 4.60
N ARG A 171 8.99 -6.60 5.23
CA ARG A 171 7.69 -6.58 4.57
C ARG A 171 7.45 -5.22 3.90
N VAL A 172 6.86 -5.24 2.71
CA VAL A 172 6.37 -4.03 2.04
C VAL A 172 4.85 -4.05 1.99
N VAL A 173 4.23 -2.95 2.42
CA VAL A 173 2.77 -2.79 2.45
C VAL A 173 2.35 -1.58 1.62
N ILE A 174 1.37 -1.78 0.75
CA ILE A 174 0.67 -0.70 0.04
C ILE A 174 -0.82 -0.82 0.29
N GLY A 175 -1.52 0.30 0.44
CA GLY A 175 -2.91 0.20 0.86
C GLY A 175 -3.61 1.49 1.22
N GLY A 176 -4.74 1.35 1.91
CA GLY A 176 -5.53 2.44 2.47
C GLY A 176 -5.51 2.43 3.99
N ALA A 177 -5.30 3.60 4.59
CA ALA A 177 -5.51 3.87 6.02
C ALA A 177 -6.94 4.39 6.31
N ASN A 178 -7.75 4.58 5.28
CA ASN A 178 -9.12 5.04 5.38
C ASN A 178 -10.00 4.00 6.06
N THR A 179 -10.84 4.41 7.00
CA THR A 179 -11.81 3.54 7.69
C THR A 179 -13.24 3.69 7.14
N SER A 180 -13.39 4.49 6.08
CA SER A 180 -14.60 4.61 5.27
C SER A 180 -14.25 5.23 3.92
N GLY A 181 -15.17 5.18 2.96
CA GLY A 181 -14.93 5.62 1.60
C GLY A 181 -13.87 4.78 0.88
N THR A 182 -13.39 5.30 -0.25
CA THR A 182 -12.43 4.61 -1.13
C THR A 182 -11.21 5.49 -1.33
N ALA A 183 -10.03 4.94 -1.06
CA ALA A 183 -8.77 5.47 -1.55
C ALA A 183 -8.35 4.69 -2.80
N ALA A 184 -7.54 5.26 -3.68
CA ALA A 184 -7.22 4.61 -4.95
C ALA A 184 -5.76 4.75 -5.38
N PHE A 185 -5.16 3.66 -5.83
CA PHE A 185 -3.96 3.66 -6.65
C PHE A 185 -4.43 3.70 -8.11
N SER A 186 -4.56 4.88 -8.68
CA SER A 186 -5.27 5.11 -9.94
C SER A 186 -4.62 6.15 -10.84
N ASP A 187 -4.03 5.67 -11.92
CA ASP A 187 -4.58 5.87 -13.26
C ASP A 187 -4.12 4.67 -14.13
N ALA A 188 -4.78 4.40 -15.26
CA ALA A 188 -4.43 3.26 -16.12
C ALA A 188 -3.00 3.33 -16.72
N ASN A 189 -2.27 4.42 -16.45
CA ASN A 189 -0.93 4.69 -16.93
C ASN A 189 0.12 4.68 -15.79
N SER A 190 -0.31 4.49 -14.56
CA SER A 190 0.54 4.42 -13.38
C SER A 190 0.99 3.00 -13.16
N PHE A 191 2.28 2.83 -12.93
CA PHE A 191 2.89 1.53 -12.68
C PHE A 191 3.29 1.40 -11.22
N ILE A 192 3.00 0.24 -10.64
CA ILE A 192 3.68 -0.25 -9.46
C ILE A 192 4.71 -1.28 -9.93
N PHE A 193 5.98 -0.95 -9.74
CA PHE A 193 7.10 -1.83 -10.03
C PHE A 193 7.39 -2.66 -8.79
N ALA A 194 7.16 -3.97 -8.84
CA ALA A 194 7.28 -4.88 -7.72
C ALA A 194 8.48 -5.83 -7.89
N GLY A 195 9.54 -5.58 -7.10
CA GLY A 195 10.75 -6.40 -7.04
C GLY A 195 10.78 -7.42 -5.91
N ARG A 196 9.82 -7.38 -4.98
CA ARG A 196 9.66 -8.33 -3.86
C ARG A 196 8.19 -8.52 -3.52
N ASP A 197 7.91 -9.46 -2.63
CA ASP A 197 6.56 -9.75 -2.16
C ASP A 197 5.88 -8.51 -1.55
N LEU A 198 4.60 -8.34 -1.86
CA LEU A 198 3.79 -7.19 -1.43
C LEU A 198 2.60 -7.63 -0.59
N THR A 199 2.28 -6.82 0.42
CA THR A 199 0.99 -6.87 1.11
C THR A 199 0.10 -5.72 0.63
N LEU A 200 -1.07 -6.06 0.08
CA LEU A 200 -2.14 -5.11 -0.24
C LEU A 200 -3.09 -5.04 0.94
N GLN A 201 -3.37 -3.85 1.46
CA GLN A 201 -4.12 -3.71 2.72
C GLN A 201 -5.15 -2.59 2.66
N ALA A 202 -6.32 -2.82 3.25
CA ALA A 202 -7.25 -1.76 3.62
C ALA A 202 -7.51 -1.80 5.12
N ALA A 203 -7.50 -0.65 5.77
CA ALA A 203 -7.95 -0.53 7.14
C ALA A 203 -9.42 -0.98 7.27
N THR A 204 -9.79 -1.47 8.45
CA THR A 204 -11.15 -1.97 8.73
C THR A 204 -12.21 -0.94 8.33
N SER A 205 -13.25 -1.42 7.64
CA SER A 205 -14.35 -0.62 7.05
C SER A 205 -13.96 0.30 5.87
N GLY A 206 -12.68 0.41 5.53
CA GLY A 206 -12.21 1.11 4.34
C GLY A 206 -12.20 0.26 3.09
N THR A 207 -12.16 0.94 1.94
CA THR A 207 -11.81 0.34 0.65
C THR A 207 -10.55 1.00 0.09
N VAL A 208 -9.62 0.19 -0.42
CA VAL A 208 -8.55 0.67 -1.30
C VAL A 208 -8.73 0.04 -2.67
N GLU A 209 -8.80 0.86 -3.71
CA GLU A 209 -8.95 0.43 -5.09
C GLU A 209 -7.59 0.44 -5.81
N PHE A 210 -7.26 -0.65 -6.50
CA PHE A 210 -6.09 -0.72 -7.38
C PHE A 210 -6.55 -0.72 -8.84
N ARG A 211 -6.19 0.35 -9.56
CA ARG A 211 -6.43 0.60 -10.99
C ARG A 211 -5.13 0.75 -11.78
N ASN A 212 -3.99 0.67 -11.11
CA ASN A 212 -2.66 0.74 -11.70
C ASN A 212 -2.34 -0.51 -12.53
N LYS A 213 -1.20 -0.45 -13.21
CA LYS A 213 -0.53 -1.59 -13.84
C LYS A 213 0.59 -2.14 -12.95
N TRP A 214 0.99 -3.37 -13.18
CA TRP A 214 2.03 -4.06 -12.40
C TRP A 214 3.17 -4.53 -13.29
N ASN A 215 4.39 -4.09 -12.99
CA ASN A 215 5.61 -4.56 -13.65
C ASN A 215 6.60 -5.08 -12.61
N ASN A 216 7.57 -5.88 -13.04
CA ASN A 216 8.75 -6.20 -12.23
C ASN A 216 9.59 -4.93 -12.00
N ALA A 217 10.55 -4.98 -11.08
CA ALA A 217 11.42 -3.84 -10.78
C ALA A 217 12.26 -3.33 -11.98
N ALA A 218 12.50 -4.17 -12.99
CA ALA A 218 13.21 -3.78 -14.21
C ALA A 218 12.32 -2.99 -15.19
N GLY A 219 10.99 -3.14 -15.10
CA GLY A 219 10.02 -2.44 -15.94
C GLY A 219 9.61 -3.16 -17.22
N ASP A 220 10.19 -4.32 -17.52
CA ASP A 220 10.04 -4.97 -18.84
C ASP A 220 9.01 -6.11 -18.88
N TYR A 221 8.62 -6.66 -17.71
CA TYR A 221 7.74 -7.82 -17.60
C TYR A 221 6.80 -7.71 -16.39
N TYR A 222 5.86 -8.63 -16.28
CA TYR A 222 5.04 -8.81 -15.08
C TYR A 222 5.90 -9.17 -13.85
N PRO A 223 5.44 -8.85 -12.63
CA PRO A 223 6.13 -9.23 -11.40
C PRO A 223 6.26 -10.75 -11.24
N THR A 224 7.35 -11.18 -10.60
CA THR A 224 7.59 -12.58 -10.20
C THR A 224 7.60 -12.69 -8.67
N VAL A 225 6.57 -12.15 -8.03
CA VAL A 225 6.52 -11.96 -6.57
C VAL A 225 5.17 -12.39 -6.02
N ASN A 226 5.10 -12.78 -4.75
CA ASN A 226 3.81 -13.08 -4.13
C ASN A 226 3.05 -11.78 -3.79
N MET A 227 1.73 -11.84 -3.96
CA MET A 227 0.81 -10.76 -3.58
C MET A 227 -0.07 -11.28 -2.45
N THR A 228 0.09 -10.71 -1.26
CA THR A 228 -0.74 -11.05 -0.09
C THR A 228 -1.78 -9.96 0.12
N VAL A 229 -3.03 -10.33 0.37
CA VAL A 229 -4.11 -9.41 0.68
C VAL A 229 -4.49 -9.52 2.15
N GLY A 230 -4.50 -8.35 2.78
CA GLY A 230 -4.87 -8.15 4.17
C GLY A 230 -3.72 -8.39 5.15
N SER A 231 -3.90 -7.85 6.35
CA SER A 231 -3.06 -8.14 7.51
C SER A 231 -3.94 -8.17 8.77
N ALA A 232 -3.44 -8.77 9.85
CA ALA A 232 -4.16 -8.83 11.11
C ALA A 232 -4.59 -7.43 11.59
N GLY A 233 -5.85 -7.28 12.00
CA GLY A 233 -6.43 -6.01 12.43
C GLY A 233 -6.88 -5.07 11.30
N ASN A 234 -6.59 -5.39 10.03
CA ASN A 234 -6.96 -4.61 8.86
C ASN A 234 -7.93 -5.39 7.98
N LEU A 235 -9.21 -5.37 8.35
CA LEU A 235 -10.27 -6.20 7.75
C LEU A 235 -11.03 -5.47 6.63
N GLY A 236 -10.43 -4.45 6.02
CA GLY A 236 -11.05 -3.67 4.95
C GLY A 236 -11.16 -4.43 3.63
N THR A 237 -11.58 -3.72 2.59
CA THR A 237 -11.68 -4.24 1.23
C THR A 237 -10.52 -3.75 0.37
N VAL A 238 -9.73 -4.68 -0.15
CA VAL A 238 -8.87 -4.44 -1.32
C VAL A 238 -9.73 -4.70 -2.56
N LEU A 239 -10.01 -3.64 -3.33
CA LEU A 239 -10.80 -3.69 -4.55
C LEU A 239 -9.85 -3.68 -5.76
N LEU A 240 -10.00 -4.68 -6.64
CA LEU A 240 -9.33 -4.76 -7.92
C LEU A 240 -10.37 -4.51 -9.03
N THR A 241 -10.22 -3.39 -9.73
CA THR A 241 -11.01 -3.08 -10.94
C THR A 241 -10.18 -3.12 -12.21
N ASN A 242 -8.88 -3.40 -12.08
CA ASN A 242 -7.96 -3.73 -13.16
C ASN A 242 -7.21 -5.05 -12.85
N ASP A 243 -6.36 -5.50 -13.77
CA ASP A 243 -5.57 -6.71 -13.59
C ASP A 243 -4.59 -6.59 -12.40
N LEU A 244 -4.48 -7.68 -11.63
CA LEU A 244 -3.35 -7.93 -10.74
C LEU A 244 -2.42 -8.92 -11.44
N SER A 245 -1.41 -8.39 -12.12
CA SER A 245 -0.39 -9.16 -12.83
C SER A 245 0.71 -9.65 -11.87
N THR A 246 0.96 -10.96 -11.83
CA THR A 246 2.12 -11.58 -11.18
C THR A 246 2.26 -13.04 -11.61
N THR A 247 3.43 -13.66 -11.58
CA THR A 247 3.57 -15.13 -11.65
C THR A 247 3.61 -15.81 -10.29
N GLY A 248 3.74 -15.05 -9.21
CA GLY A 248 3.69 -15.57 -7.85
C GLY A 248 2.29 -16.02 -7.43
N THR A 249 2.16 -16.38 -6.15
CA THR A 249 0.86 -16.69 -5.55
C THR A 249 0.13 -15.40 -5.17
N VAL A 250 -1.19 -15.37 -5.40
CA VAL A 250 -2.08 -14.37 -4.81
C VAL A 250 -2.76 -15.00 -3.59
N ALA A 251 -2.45 -14.53 -2.38
CA ALA A 251 -3.00 -15.07 -1.13
C ALA A 251 -3.93 -14.06 -0.47
N VAL A 252 -5.10 -14.50 0.00
CA VAL A 252 -6.04 -13.70 0.79
C VAL A 252 -6.04 -14.23 2.22
N ASN A 253 -5.42 -13.47 3.12
CA ASN A 253 -5.17 -13.91 4.50
C ASN A 253 -6.03 -13.15 5.51
N PHE A 254 -6.44 -11.91 5.20
CA PHE A 254 -7.32 -11.11 6.06
C PHE A 254 -8.20 -10.19 5.21
N GLY A 255 -9.34 -9.76 5.78
CA GLY A 255 -10.25 -8.83 5.13
C GLY A 255 -10.85 -9.39 3.84
N ARG A 256 -11.18 -8.50 2.91
CA ARG A 256 -11.80 -8.85 1.63
C ARG A 256 -10.90 -8.48 0.46
N LEU A 257 -10.68 -9.43 -0.44
CA LEU A 257 -10.28 -9.16 -1.82
C LEU A 257 -11.53 -9.14 -2.70
N HIS A 258 -11.91 -7.98 -3.22
CA HIS A 258 -13.02 -7.83 -4.15
C HIS A 258 -12.47 -7.62 -5.56
N VAL A 259 -12.70 -8.56 -6.47
CA VAL A 259 -12.34 -8.44 -7.89
C VAL A 259 -13.60 -8.10 -8.67
N ALA A 260 -13.61 -6.99 -9.41
CA ALA A 260 -14.82 -6.49 -10.06
C ALA A 260 -14.55 -5.80 -11.40
N GLY A 261 -15.61 -5.60 -12.18
CA GLY A 261 -15.58 -4.87 -13.44
C GLY A 261 -14.95 -5.64 -14.59
N ALA A 262 -14.85 -4.98 -15.75
CA ALA A 262 -14.45 -5.61 -17.00
C ALA A 262 -12.99 -6.09 -17.02
N LEU A 263 -12.11 -5.38 -16.30
CA LEU A 263 -10.66 -5.63 -16.33
C LEU A 263 -10.14 -6.34 -15.07
N GLY A 264 -10.96 -6.49 -14.02
CA GLY A 264 -10.55 -7.15 -12.78
C GLY A 264 -10.23 -8.62 -13.02
N GLN A 265 -8.98 -9.02 -12.79
CA GLN A 265 -8.55 -10.42 -12.93
C GLN A 265 -7.21 -10.68 -12.23
N PHE A 266 -6.85 -11.95 -12.08
CA PHE A 266 -5.51 -12.38 -11.69
C PHE A 266 -4.73 -12.79 -12.94
N GLN A 267 -3.92 -11.87 -13.45
CA GLN A 267 -3.20 -12.10 -14.69
C GLN A 267 -1.87 -12.83 -14.38
N PHE A 268 -1.66 -13.98 -15.02
CA PHE A 268 -0.47 -14.84 -14.86
C PHE A 268 -0.24 -15.50 -13.50
N ALA A 269 -1.06 -15.23 -12.48
CA ALA A 269 -0.84 -15.79 -11.15
C ALA A 269 -0.74 -17.31 -11.19
N SER A 270 0.28 -17.88 -10.53
CA SER A 270 0.45 -19.34 -10.50
C SER A 270 -0.68 -20.03 -9.76
N ARG A 271 -1.20 -19.36 -8.71
CA ARG A 271 -2.34 -19.82 -7.93
C ARG A 271 -2.97 -18.67 -7.15
N VAL A 272 -4.26 -18.78 -6.88
CA VAL A 272 -5.00 -17.97 -5.92
C VAL A 272 -5.31 -18.84 -4.69
N VAL A 273 -5.07 -18.31 -3.50
CA VAL A 273 -5.26 -19.03 -2.23
C VAL A 273 -6.06 -18.15 -1.28
N VAL A 274 -7.08 -18.72 -0.65
CA VAL A 274 -7.73 -18.11 0.52
C VAL A 274 -7.37 -18.97 1.72
N ASP A 275 -6.66 -18.37 2.67
CA ASP A 275 -6.09 -19.06 3.83
C ASP A 275 -6.21 -18.23 5.12
N GLY A 276 -7.24 -17.38 5.19
CA GLY A 276 -7.55 -16.59 6.38
C GLY A 276 -8.90 -16.96 6.98
N ASN A 277 -8.95 -17.17 8.30
CA ASN A 277 -10.23 -17.29 9.00
C ASN A 277 -11.01 -15.97 8.87
N GLY A 278 -12.18 -16.01 8.23
CA GLY A 278 -12.98 -14.83 7.91
C GLY A 278 -12.44 -13.97 6.76
N ALA A 279 -11.36 -14.39 6.08
CA ALA A 279 -10.93 -13.75 4.84
C ALA A 279 -11.91 -14.07 3.71
N GLU A 280 -12.17 -13.10 2.84
CA GLU A 280 -13.14 -13.24 1.75
C GLU A 280 -12.49 -12.93 0.40
N LEU A 281 -12.59 -13.85 -0.53
CA LEU A 281 -12.41 -13.60 -1.95
C LEU A 281 -13.80 -13.40 -2.56
N LYS A 282 -14.12 -12.15 -2.90
CA LYS A 282 -15.36 -11.79 -3.58
C LYS A 282 -15.08 -11.58 -5.07
N TYR A 283 -15.53 -12.49 -5.92
CA TYR A 283 -15.28 -12.43 -7.35
C TYR A 283 -16.54 -12.02 -8.13
N ASN A 284 -16.51 -10.80 -8.65
CA ASN A 284 -17.59 -10.12 -9.37
C ASN A 284 -17.12 -9.52 -10.71
N ALA A 285 -15.97 -9.97 -11.21
CA ALA A 285 -15.45 -9.46 -12.48
C ALA A 285 -16.13 -10.13 -13.69
N ASP A 286 -16.16 -9.42 -14.80
CA ASP A 286 -16.74 -9.90 -16.06
C ASP A 286 -15.84 -10.96 -16.72
N THR A 287 -14.52 -10.86 -16.49
CA THR A 287 -13.55 -11.85 -16.95
C THR A 287 -13.58 -13.08 -16.04
N PRO A 288 -13.76 -14.31 -16.57
CA PRO A 288 -13.73 -15.52 -15.74
C PRO A 288 -12.41 -15.70 -14.99
N MET A 289 -12.47 -16.10 -13.72
CA MET A 289 -11.26 -16.46 -12.98
C MET A 289 -10.68 -17.75 -13.55
N SER A 290 -9.57 -17.66 -14.30
CA SER A 290 -8.94 -18.83 -14.92
C SER A 290 -7.82 -19.46 -14.09
N ARG A 291 -7.34 -18.78 -13.04
CA ARG A 291 -6.17 -19.25 -12.27
C ARG A 291 -6.56 -20.40 -11.32
N PRO A 292 -5.65 -21.36 -11.02
CA PRO A 292 -5.91 -22.39 -10.02
C PRO A 292 -6.32 -21.75 -8.69
N LEU A 293 -7.35 -22.32 -8.04
CA LEU A 293 -7.92 -21.75 -6.81
C LEU A 293 -7.94 -22.80 -5.69
N SER A 294 -7.34 -22.44 -4.55
CA SER A 294 -7.41 -23.22 -3.32
C SER A 294 -8.03 -22.41 -2.19
N LEU A 295 -9.16 -22.86 -1.68
CA LEU A 295 -9.78 -22.32 -0.47
C LEU A 295 -9.39 -23.22 0.68
N LEU A 296 -8.35 -22.89 1.42
CA LEU A 296 -7.92 -23.68 2.58
C LEU A 296 -8.83 -23.38 3.77
N GLN A 297 -9.16 -22.11 3.96
CA GLN A 297 -10.14 -21.58 4.90
C GLN A 297 -10.70 -20.24 4.38
N GLY A 298 -11.71 -19.68 5.04
CA GLY A 298 -12.31 -18.40 4.64
C GLY A 298 -13.46 -18.57 3.65
N ILE A 299 -13.77 -17.52 2.88
CA ILE A 299 -15.00 -17.41 2.08
C ILE A 299 -14.65 -17.14 0.62
N LEU A 300 -15.24 -17.91 -0.31
CA LEU A 300 -15.40 -17.49 -1.70
C LEU A 300 -16.85 -17.02 -1.91
N SER A 301 -17.02 -15.82 -2.44
CA SER A 301 -18.33 -15.22 -2.71
C SER A 301 -18.35 -14.50 -4.06
N GLY A 302 -19.52 -13.96 -4.40
CA GLY A 302 -19.72 -13.12 -5.59
C GLY A 302 -20.55 -13.78 -6.67
N THR A 303 -20.56 -13.18 -7.86
CA THR A 303 -21.40 -13.57 -9.00
C THR A 303 -20.62 -13.81 -10.29
N GLY A 304 -19.31 -13.51 -10.31
CA GLY A 304 -18.47 -13.72 -11.48
C GLY A 304 -18.13 -15.19 -11.70
N THR A 305 -17.91 -15.58 -12.95
CA THR A 305 -17.59 -16.97 -13.33
C THR A 305 -16.23 -17.42 -12.78
N ILE A 306 -16.21 -18.59 -12.15
CA ILE A 306 -15.00 -19.28 -11.73
C ILE A 306 -14.69 -20.41 -12.72
N SER A 307 -13.59 -20.25 -13.45
CA SER A 307 -13.08 -21.20 -14.44
C SER A 307 -11.67 -21.65 -14.08
N ALA A 308 -11.42 -21.90 -12.79
CA ALA A 308 -10.09 -22.15 -12.26
C ALA A 308 -9.43 -23.37 -12.93
N ASP A 309 -8.28 -23.18 -13.56
CA ASP A 309 -7.48 -24.25 -14.15
C ASP A 309 -7.16 -25.32 -13.08
N GLY A 310 -7.45 -26.59 -13.38
CA GLY A 310 -7.30 -27.68 -12.40
C GLY A 310 -8.43 -27.79 -11.37
N GLY A 311 -9.46 -26.95 -11.46
CA GLY A 311 -10.61 -26.95 -10.56
C GLY A 311 -10.40 -26.11 -9.29
N VAL A 312 -11.39 -26.14 -8.41
CA VAL A 312 -11.36 -25.47 -7.10
C VAL A 312 -11.29 -26.52 -6.01
N THR A 313 -10.33 -26.37 -5.10
CA THR A 313 -10.27 -27.18 -3.88
C THR A 313 -10.87 -26.41 -2.71
N VAL A 314 -11.82 -27.01 -2.00
CA VAL A 314 -12.49 -26.45 -0.82
C VAL A 314 -12.08 -27.22 0.43
N GLY A 315 -11.36 -26.56 1.32
CA GLY A 315 -10.84 -27.09 2.58
C GLY A 315 -11.91 -27.22 3.65
N THR A 316 -11.53 -27.84 4.78
CA THR A 316 -12.44 -28.20 5.88
C THR A 316 -13.02 -27.00 6.62
N SER A 317 -12.42 -25.82 6.48
CA SER A 317 -12.86 -24.57 7.12
C SER A 317 -13.15 -23.48 6.09
N ALA A 318 -13.34 -23.87 4.83
CA ALA A 318 -13.70 -22.98 3.74
C ALA A 318 -15.22 -22.98 3.54
N ILE A 319 -15.73 -21.80 3.19
CA ILE A 319 -17.13 -21.53 2.90
C ILE A 319 -17.22 -21.09 1.43
N LEU A 320 -18.00 -21.81 0.64
CA LEU A 320 -18.52 -21.27 -0.61
C LEU A 320 -19.84 -20.56 -0.31
N SER A 321 -19.93 -19.28 -0.65
CA SER A 321 -21.16 -18.47 -0.51
C SER A 321 -21.49 -17.75 -1.83
N PRO A 322 -21.91 -18.48 -2.87
CA PRO A 322 -22.23 -17.91 -4.19
C PRO A 322 -23.40 -16.93 -4.13
N GLY A 323 -23.17 -15.69 -4.60
CA GLY A 323 -24.20 -14.68 -4.82
C GLY A 323 -24.92 -14.15 -3.57
N ASN A 324 -25.42 -12.91 -3.65
CA ASN A 324 -26.61 -12.53 -2.90
C ASN A 324 -27.80 -12.91 -3.78
N SER A 325 -28.80 -13.59 -3.23
CA SER A 325 -29.97 -14.02 -4.01
C SER A 325 -30.61 -12.83 -4.78
N PRO A 326 -30.94 -12.98 -6.08
CA PRO A 326 -30.99 -14.22 -6.87
C PRO A 326 -29.70 -14.57 -7.64
N GLY A 327 -28.56 -13.96 -7.33
CA GLY A 327 -27.29 -14.19 -8.05
C GLY A 327 -26.76 -15.62 -7.92
N ILE A 328 -26.16 -16.13 -8.99
CA ILE A 328 -25.44 -17.42 -9.03
C ILE A 328 -23.97 -17.11 -9.31
N GLN A 329 -23.04 -17.88 -8.72
CA GLN A 329 -21.63 -17.90 -9.12
C GLN A 329 -21.36 -19.16 -9.97
N PRO A 330 -21.17 -19.02 -11.29
CA PRO A 330 -20.94 -20.19 -12.15
C PRO A 330 -19.56 -20.80 -11.91
N PHE A 331 -19.48 -22.13 -11.88
CA PHE A 331 -18.22 -22.88 -11.92
C PHE A 331 -18.17 -23.69 -13.21
N THR A 332 -17.15 -23.46 -14.05
CA THR A 332 -16.98 -24.16 -15.33
C THR A 332 -15.92 -25.27 -15.25
N THR A 333 -15.21 -25.35 -14.13
CA THR A 333 -14.25 -26.42 -13.83
C THR A 333 -14.69 -27.17 -12.56
N GLY A 334 -14.08 -28.33 -12.29
CA GLY A 334 -14.51 -29.22 -11.21
C GLY A 334 -14.33 -28.62 -9.81
N LEU A 335 -15.21 -29.03 -8.88
CA LEU A 335 -15.11 -28.72 -7.45
C LEU A 335 -14.67 -29.97 -6.69
N THR A 336 -13.63 -29.84 -5.87
CA THR A 336 -13.16 -30.90 -4.97
C THR A 336 -13.31 -30.45 -3.52
N TRP A 337 -14.04 -31.23 -2.71
CA TRP A 337 -14.36 -30.89 -1.33
C TRP A 337 -13.59 -31.77 -0.35
N ALA A 338 -12.92 -31.15 0.61
CA ALA A 338 -12.45 -31.81 1.82
C ALA A 338 -13.63 -32.01 2.79
N SER A 339 -13.56 -33.05 3.62
CA SER A 339 -14.57 -33.33 4.65
C SER A 339 -14.68 -32.14 5.63
N GLY A 340 -15.85 -31.52 5.71
CA GLY A 340 -16.10 -30.35 6.58
C GLY A 340 -16.20 -29.00 5.85
N GLY A 341 -15.87 -28.93 4.56
CA GLY A 341 -16.12 -27.72 3.77
C GLY A 341 -17.62 -27.38 3.75
N THR A 342 -17.93 -26.08 3.82
CA THR A 342 -19.31 -25.60 3.92
C THR A 342 -19.77 -24.94 2.61
N TYR A 343 -20.96 -25.29 2.14
CA TYR A 343 -21.66 -24.56 1.08
C TYR A 343 -22.81 -23.80 1.72
N LEU A 344 -22.73 -22.46 1.71
CA LEU A 344 -23.77 -21.57 2.22
C LEU A 344 -24.53 -21.00 1.03
N TRP A 345 -25.81 -21.36 0.93
CA TRP A 345 -26.73 -20.79 -0.05
C TRP A 345 -27.83 -20.02 0.68
N GLU A 346 -28.05 -18.77 0.31
CA GLU A 346 -29.21 -18.02 0.82
C GLU A 346 -30.48 -18.50 0.10
N ILE A 347 -31.37 -19.17 0.84
CA ILE A 347 -32.76 -19.38 0.44
C ILE A 347 -33.52 -18.13 0.88
N ASN A 348 -33.99 -17.31 -0.08
CA ASN A 348 -34.98 -16.30 0.24
C ASN A 348 -36.28 -17.02 0.64
N ASN A 349 -36.86 -16.67 1.79
CA ASN A 349 -38.30 -16.85 1.98
C ASN A 349 -38.98 -15.80 1.10
N TRP A 350 -39.82 -16.25 0.18
CA TRP A 350 -40.49 -15.42 -0.83
C TRP A 350 -41.59 -14.56 -0.20
#